data_AF-Q3BNU4-F1
#
_entry.id   AF-Q3BNU4-F1
#
_cell.length_a   1.000
_cell.length_b   1.000
_cell.length_c   1.000
_cell.angle_alpha   90.00
_cell.angle_beta   90.00
_cell.angle_gamma   90.00
#
_symmetry.space_group_name_H-M   'P 1'
#
loop_
_entity.id
_entity.type
_entity.pdbx_description
1 polymer ?
#
loop_
_entity_poly.entity_id
_entity_poly.type
_entity_poly.pdbx_seq_one_letter_code
_entity_poly.pdbx_strand_id
1 'polypeptide(L)'
;MRLIASLVYCLLALAGCHERNGTTSITRATRDGHDVIFSKTLITASSTSVHCLASDTGHCYYLIFEEQCGARGSGDGASAPTCARKTLDSFVLVPGQVRELRGVPGQAHTCVETTAPQADCRG
;
A
#
# COMPACT_ATOMS: atom_id res chain seq x y z
N MET A 1 -29.24 25.95 -29.25
CA MET A 1 -29.67 24.84 -28.36
C MET A 1 -28.80 23.58 -28.50
N ARG A 2 -28.56 23.03 -29.70
CA ARG A 2 -27.77 21.77 -29.86
C ARG A 2 -26.29 21.88 -29.42
N LEU A 3 -25.63 23.01 -29.72
CA LEU A 3 -24.24 23.25 -29.33
C LEU A 3 -24.04 23.32 -27.81
N ILE A 4 -24.98 23.95 -27.10
CA ILE A 4 -24.94 24.08 -25.63
C ILE A 4 -25.12 22.70 -25.00
N ALA A 5 -26.06 21.89 -25.50
CA ALA A 5 -26.28 20.53 -25.01
C ALA A 5 -25.04 19.63 -25.20
N SER A 6 -24.38 19.69 -26.36
CA SER A 6 -23.12 18.95 -26.59
C SER A 6 -21.99 19.41 -25.68
N LEU A 7 -21.86 20.71 -25.43
CA LEU A 7 -20.82 21.26 -24.56
C LEU A 7 -21.05 20.84 -23.10
N VAL A 8 -22.30 20.89 -22.63
CA VAL A 8 -22.69 20.40 -21.29
C VAL A 8 -22.42 18.91 -21.15
N TYR A 9 -22.73 18.10 -22.17
CA TYR A 9 -22.46 16.66 -22.15
C TYR A 9 -20.96 16.34 -22.11
N CYS A 10 -20.15 17.11 -22.84
CA CYS A 10 -18.69 16.97 -22.84
C CYS A 10 -18.08 17.33 -21.47
N LEU A 11 -18.56 18.41 -20.84
CA LEU A 11 -18.11 18.81 -19.50
C LEU A 11 -18.50 17.80 -18.42
N LEU A 12 -19.70 17.21 -18.51
CA LEU A 12 -20.15 16.16 -17.60
C LEU A 12 -19.33 14.87 -17.75
N ALA A 13 -18.93 14.51 -18.97
CA ALA A 13 -18.04 13.37 -19.21
C ALA A 13 -16.63 13.58 -18.63
N LEU A 14 -16.09 14.81 -18.70
CA LEU A 14 -14.79 15.18 -18.12
C LEU A 14 -14.80 15.22 -16.59
N ALA A 15 -15.92 15.60 -15.96
CA ALA A 15 -16.07 15.59 -14.51
C ALA A 15 -16.01 14.17 -13.92
N GLY A 16 -16.32 13.14 -14.71
CA GLY A 16 -16.17 11.73 -14.33
C GLY A 16 -14.74 11.20 -14.41
N CYS A 17 -13.83 11.88 -15.14
CA CYS A 17 -12.41 11.53 -15.27
C CYS A 17 -11.55 12.12 -14.15
N HIS A 18 -12.07 12.20 -12.92
CA HIS A 18 -11.22 12.43 -11.77
C HIS A 18 -10.45 11.13 -11.48
N GLU A 19 -9.30 10.99 -12.13
CA GLU A 19 -8.27 10.00 -11.80
C GLU A 19 -8.16 9.92 -10.28
N ARG A 20 -8.43 8.75 -9.69
CA ARG A 20 -8.15 8.55 -8.28
C ARG A 20 -6.65 8.78 -8.11
N ASN A 21 -6.26 9.84 -7.42
CA ASN A 21 -4.88 10.20 -7.12
C ASN A 21 -4.24 9.23 -6.10
N GLY A 22 -4.37 7.92 -6.33
CA GLY A 22 -3.73 6.89 -5.54
C GLY A 22 -4.54 5.61 -5.35
N THR A 23 -3.83 4.59 -4.87
CA THR A 23 -4.35 3.29 -4.48
C THR A 23 -4.43 3.22 -2.95
N THR A 24 -5.59 2.84 -2.42
CA THR A 24 -5.77 2.57 -1.00
C THR A 24 -5.77 1.07 -0.75
N SER A 25 -4.98 0.61 0.22
CA SER A 25 -5.01 -0.75 0.76
C SER A 25 -5.37 -0.74 2.24
N ILE A 26 -6.04 -1.80 2.70
CA ILE A 26 -6.44 -2.00 4.09
C ILE A 26 -5.91 -3.35 4.55
N THR A 27 -5.15 -3.34 5.66
CA THR A 27 -4.76 -4.55 6.37
C THR A 27 -5.54 -4.61 7.66
N ARG A 28 -6.41 -5.62 7.80
CA ARG A 28 -7.23 -5.80 8.99
C ARG A 28 -7.26 -7.26 9.40
N ALA A 29 -6.88 -7.54 10.64
CA ALA A 29 -7.05 -8.85 11.27
C ALA A 29 -7.90 -8.68 12.52
N THR A 30 -8.85 -9.60 12.71
CA THR A 30 -9.78 -9.58 13.85
C THR A 30 -9.71 -10.90 14.60
N ARG A 31 -9.97 -10.83 15.91
CA ARG A 31 -10.12 -11.99 16.80
C ARG A 31 -11.26 -11.69 17.75
N ASP A 32 -12.21 -12.62 17.85
CA ASP A 32 -13.38 -12.51 18.72
C ASP A 32 -14.17 -11.19 18.56
N GLY A 33 -14.21 -10.65 17.34
CA GLY A 33 -14.90 -9.39 17.03
C GLY A 33 -14.11 -8.12 17.35
N HIS A 34 -12.89 -8.24 17.86
CA HIS A 34 -11.98 -7.12 18.13
C HIS A 34 -10.87 -7.03 17.08
N ASP A 35 -10.44 -5.81 16.77
CA ASP A 35 -9.29 -5.57 15.87
C ASP A 35 -7.99 -5.97 16.57
N VAL A 36 -7.35 -7.02 16.07
CA VAL A 36 -5.96 -7.37 16.43
C VAL A 36 -5.02 -6.38 15.75
N ILE A 37 -5.30 -6.07 14.48
CA ILE A 37 -4.64 -5.00 13.75
C ILE A 37 -5.59 -4.39 12.73
N PHE A 38 -5.54 -3.08 12.58
CA PHE A 38 -6.23 -2.37 11.52
C PHE A 38 -5.34 -1.22 11.04
N SER A 39 -4.92 -1.29 9.79
CA SER A 39 -4.07 -0.31 9.12
C SER A 39 -4.64 0.08 7.78
N LYS A 40 -4.45 1.34 7.41
CA LYS A 40 -4.74 1.86 6.08
C LYS A 40 -3.48 2.41 5.44
N THR A 41 -3.26 2.02 4.19
CA THR A 41 -2.19 2.54 3.34
C THR A 41 -2.79 3.27 2.16
N LEU A 42 -2.30 4.47 1.85
CA LEU A 42 -2.63 5.25 0.66
C LEU A 42 -1.35 5.53 -0.12
N ILE A 43 -1.24 4.98 -1.32
CA ILE A 43 -0.12 5.18 -2.23
C ILE A 43 -0.56 6.16 -3.31
N THR A 44 0.17 7.24 -3.49
CA THR A 44 -0.04 8.25 -4.54
C THR A 44 1.18 8.27 -5.48
N ALA A 45 1.19 9.17 -6.47
CA ALA A 45 2.34 9.34 -7.35
C ALA A 45 3.60 9.86 -6.63
N SER A 46 3.46 10.51 -5.46
CA SER A 46 4.56 11.19 -4.77
C SER A 46 4.82 10.69 -3.35
N SER A 47 3.90 9.94 -2.76
CA SER A 47 4.00 9.50 -1.37
C SER A 47 3.22 8.22 -1.07
N THR A 48 3.68 7.51 -0.03
CA THR A 48 2.97 6.41 0.62
C THR A 48 2.62 6.84 2.03
N SER A 49 1.34 6.97 2.36
CA SER A 49 0.87 7.28 3.70
C SER A 49 0.35 6.02 4.37
N VAL A 50 0.83 5.73 5.58
CA VAL A 50 0.34 4.63 6.42
C VAL A 50 -0.31 5.15 7.68
N HIS A 51 -1.42 4.56 8.09
CA HIS A 51 -2.21 4.95 9.26
C HIS A 51 -2.51 3.71 10.11
N CYS A 52 -2.02 3.70 11.36
CA CYS A 52 -2.40 2.71 12.36
C CYS A 52 -3.77 3.09 12.93
N LEU A 53 -4.83 2.38 12.56
CA LEU A 53 -6.20 2.67 13.01
C LEU A 53 -6.51 1.96 14.33
N ALA A 54 -6.06 0.72 14.50
CA ALA A 54 -6.19 -0.05 15.74
C ALA A 54 -5.10 -1.13 15.83
N SER A 55 -4.73 -1.48 17.07
CA SER A 55 -3.85 -2.60 17.39
C SER A 55 -4.13 -3.05 18.82
N ASP A 56 -4.21 -4.35 19.06
CA ASP A 56 -4.43 -4.93 20.39
C ASP A 56 -3.21 -4.78 21.31
N THR A 57 -1.99 -4.73 20.73
CA THR A 57 -0.74 -4.46 21.46
C THR A 57 -0.49 -2.97 21.69
N GLY A 58 -1.34 -2.10 21.14
CA GLY A 58 -1.14 -0.65 21.15
C GLY A 58 -0.10 -0.14 20.14
N HIS A 59 0.43 -1.04 19.28
CA HIS A 59 1.45 -0.70 18.30
C HIS A 59 1.20 -1.39 16.96
N CYS A 60 1.33 -0.64 15.86
CA CYS A 60 1.43 -1.17 14.51
C CYS A 60 2.89 -1.08 14.07
N TYR A 61 3.52 -2.23 13.85
CA TYR A 61 4.90 -2.29 13.38
C TYR A 61 4.90 -2.39 11.86
N TYR A 62 5.46 -1.39 11.19
CA TYR A 62 5.51 -1.29 9.75
C TYR A 62 6.89 -1.69 9.23
N LEU A 63 6.88 -2.43 8.11
CA LEU A 63 8.05 -2.69 7.29
C LEU A 63 7.75 -2.25 5.85
N ILE A 64 8.57 -1.35 5.33
CA ILE A 64 8.54 -0.92 3.93
C ILE A 64 9.71 -1.58 3.22
N PHE A 65 9.46 -2.32 2.15
CA PHE A 65 10.49 -3.09 1.46
C PHE A 65 10.24 -3.20 -0.04
N GLU A 66 11.27 -3.57 -0.79
CA GLU A 66 11.17 -3.94 -2.18
C GLU A 66 11.69 -5.37 -2.38
N GLU A 67 11.08 -6.11 -3.31
CA GLU A 67 11.57 -7.43 -3.73
C GLU A 67 12.44 -7.25 -4.98
N GLN A 68 13.71 -7.61 -4.89
CA GLN A 68 14.65 -7.58 -6.01
C GLN A 68 14.76 -9.00 -6.57
N CYS A 69 13.94 -9.29 -7.56
CA CYS A 69 13.95 -10.57 -8.25
C CYS A 69 14.97 -10.53 -9.39
N GLY A 70 15.84 -11.55 -9.46
CA GLY A 70 16.68 -11.76 -10.64
C GLY A 70 15.84 -11.97 -11.91
N ALA A 71 16.45 -11.75 -13.07
CA ALA A 71 15.80 -12.05 -14.34
C ALA A 71 15.37 -13.52 -14.40
N ARG A 72 14.14 -13.77 -14.84
CA ARG A 72 13.64 -15.14 -15.00
C ARG A 72 14.47 -15.82 -16.10
N GLY A 73 15.09 -16.95 -15.77
CA GLY A 73 15.82 -17.73 -16.77
C GLY A 73 14.87 -18.14 -17.90
N SER A 74 15.26 -17.91 -19.14
CA SER A 74 14.50 -18.28 -20.33
C SER A 74 14.82 -19.74 -20.69
N GLY A 75 14.20 -20.68 -19.99
CA GLY A 75 14.35 -22.12 -20.24
C GLY A 75 13.12 -22.91 -19.82
N ASP A 76 12.82 -23.97 -20.55
CA ASP A 76 11.71 -24.89 -20.29
C ASP A 76 12.06 -25.74 -19.05
N GLY A 77 11.72 -25.22 -17.87
CA GLY A 77 12.18 -25.73 -16.56
C GLY A 77 12.69 -24.65 -15.59
N ALA A 78 12.64 -23.37 -15.98
CA ALA A 78 13.08 -22.27 -15.11
C ALA A 78 12.21 -22.17 -13.84
N SER A 79 12.83 -22.46 -12.70
CA SER A 79 12.26 -22.19 -11.38
C SER A 79 11.94 -20.70 -11.23
N ALA A 80 10.95 -20.37 -10.41
CA ALA A 80 10.65 -18.98 -10.09
C ALA A 80 11.92 -18.29 -9.56
N PRO A 81 12.23 -17.05 -10.01
CA PRO A 81 13.42 -16.36 -9.55
C PRO A 81 13.34 -16.18 -8.03
N THR A 82 14.43 -16.50 -7.33
CA THR A 82 14.55 -16.16 -5.91
C THR A 82 14.66 -14.64 -5.82
N CYS A 83 13.71 -14.01 -5.12
CA CYS A 83 13.73 -12.58 -4.87
C CYS A 83 14.47 -12.31 -3.56
N ALA A 84 15.38 -11.34 -3.59
CA ALA A 84 16.01 -10.82 -2.39
C ALA A 84 15.22 -9.61 -1.91
N ARG A 85 14.76 -9.66 -0.66
CA ARG A 85 14.08 -8.53 -0.03
C ARG A 85 15.10 -7.47 0.39
N LYS A 86 14.84 -6.22 0.04
CA LYS A 86 15.56 -5.07 0.59
C LYS A 86 14.61 -4.20 1.41
N THR A 87 14.93 -4.06 2.69
CA THR A 87 14.24 -3.14 3.60
C THR A 87 14.55 -1.70 3.23
N LEU A 88 13.50 -0.88 3.10
CA LEU A 88 13.58 0.56 2.82
C LEU A 88 13.39 1.37 4.11
N ASP A 89 12.44 0.99 4.96
CA ASP A 89 12.21 1.61 6.27
C ASP A 89 11.52 0.60 7.22
N SER A 90 11.69 0.77 8.52
CA SER A 90 10.99 0.01 9.56
C SER A 90 10.71 0.91 10.75
N PHE A 91 9.46 0.96 11.19
CA PHE A 91 9.05 1.87 12.27
C PHE A 91 7.78 1.41 12.96
N VAL A 92 7.46 2.07 14.07
CA VAL A 92 6.28 1.75 14.89
C VAL A 92 5.38 2.98 14.95
N LEU A 93 4.08 2.77 14.78
CA LEU A 93 3.05 3.77 15.04
C LEU A 93 2.14 3.28 16.16
N VAL A 94 1.64 4.19 16.99
CA VAL A 94 0.51 3.89 17.89
C VAL A 94 -0.83 4.18 17.18
N PRO A 95 -1.96 3.58 17.61
CA PRO A 95 -3.27 3.87 17.05
C PRO A 95 -3.57 5.36 16.96
N GLY A 96 -4.12 5.79 15.81
CA GLY A 96 -4.38 7.18 15.45
C GLY A 96 -3.21 7.90 14.79
N GLN A 97 -1.99 7.35 14.80
CA GLN A 97 -0.85 7.96 14.12
C GLN A 97 -0.82 7.65 12.63
N VAL A 98 -0.36 8.65 11.88
CA VAL A 98 -0.13 8.58 10.44
C VAL A 98 1.32 8.92 10.16
N ARG A 99 1.95 8.19 9.24
CA ARG A 99 3.26 8.54 8.69
C ARG A 99 3.20 8.57 7.17
N GLU A 100 3.65 9.69 6.61
CA GLU A 100 3.86 9.86 5.17
C GLU A 100 5.32 9.55 4.85
N LEU A 101 5.55 8.66 3.88
CA LEU A 101 6.84 8.38 3.30
C LEU A 101 6.92 8.96 1.89
N ARG A 102 8.00 9.69 1.63
CA ARG A 102 8.30 10.26 0.30
C ARG A 102 9.51 9.58 -0.29
N GLY A 103 9.59 9.54 -1.62
CA GLY A 103 10.71 8.89 -2.33
C GLY A 103 10.72 7.37 -2.23
N VAL A 104 9.63 6.75 -1.77
CA VAL A 104 9.45 5.30 -1.78
C VAL A 104 9.04 4.88 -3.20
N PRO A 105 9.68 3.86 -3.81
CA PRO A 105 9.30 3.36 -5.12
C PRO A 105 7.83 2.91 -5.14
N GLY A 106 7.14 3.13 -6.27
CA GLY A 106 5.74 2.70 -6.42
C GLY A 106 5.54 1.19 -6.32
N GLN A 107 6.59 0.40 -6.60
CA GLN A 107 6.59 -1.06 -6.40
C GLN A 107 6.95 -1.52 -4.99
N ALA A 108 7.19 -0.61 -4.05
CA ALA A 108 7.48 -0.99 -2.68
C ALA A 108 6.25 -1.59 -2.00
N HIS A 109 6.48 -2.63 -1.22
CA HIS A 109 5.47 -3.28 -0.41
C HIS A 109 5.43 -2.64 0.97
N THR A 110 4.23 -2.60 1.55
CA THR A 110 3.99 -2.16 2.93
C THR A 110 3.43 -3.34 3.70
N CYS A 111 4.16 -3.82 4.70
CA CYS A 111 3.67 -4.83 5.62
C CYS A 111 3.48 -4.23 7.01
N VAL A 112 2.50 -4.75 7.75
CA VAL A 112 2.17 -4.29 9.09
C VAL A 112 1.78 -5.47 9.99
N GLU A 113 2.39 -5.54 11.17
CA GLU A 113 2.16 -6.60 12.16
C GLU A 113 2.03 -6.03 13.58
N THR A 114 1.59 -6.88 14.51
CA THR A 114 1.45 -6.52 15.94
C THR A 114 2.76 -6.61 16.73
N THR A 115 3.81 -7.15 16.10
CA THR A 115 5.19 -7.25 16.62
C THR A 115 6.19 -6.89 15.53
N ALA A 116 7.49 -6.81 15.89
CA ALA A 116 8.55 -6.48 14.94
C ALA A 116 8.54 -7.43 13.70
N PRO A 117 8.38 -6.91 12.47
CA PRO A 117 8.18 -7.73 11.29
C PRO A 117 9.40 -8.57 10.95
N GLN A 118 9.19 -9.83 10.61
CA GLN A 118 10.23 -10.73 10.12
C GLN A 118 10.32 -10.72 8.59
N ALA A 119 11.31 -11.44 8.05
CA ALA A 119 11.59 -11.49 6.60
C ALA A 119 10.46 -12.13 5.77
N ASP A 120 9.49 -12.78 6.41
CA ASP A 120 8.33 -13.41 5.80
C ASP A 120 7.09 -12.50 5.74
N CYS A 121 7.10 -11.34 6.41
CA CYS A 121 6.01 -10.35 6.39
C CYS A 121 5.55 -10.08 4.94
N ARG A 122 4.24 -10.16 4.68
CA ARG A 122 3.64 -9.97 3.34
C ARG A 122 2.81 -8.69 3.33
N GLY A 123 3.02 -7.85 2.31
CA GLY A 123 2.24 -6.62 2.07
C GLY A 123 1.19 -6.79 0.99
#